data_AF-M0PKU5-F1
#
_entry.id   AF-M0PKU5-F1
#
_cell.length_a   1.000
_cell.length_b   1.000
_cell.length_c   1.000
_cell.angle_alpha   90.00
_cell.angle_beta   90.00
_cell.angle_gamma   90.00
#
_symmetry.space_group_name_H-M   'P 1'
#
loop_
_entity.id
_entity.type
_entity.pdbx_description
1 polymer ?
#
loop_
_entity_poly.entity_id
_entity_poly.type
_entity_poly.pdbx_seq_one_letter_code
_entity_poly.pdbx_strand_id
1 'polypeptide(L)'
;MDHTRRDALAGGALALSLATAGCLDFAAGDGPQGPEGTPATLTCEDEGFVRLDRPFEASVTETLVETAETTVELSTEGTTETYGQSLRLVLRNTGDAPMSTRGESAYSIQRETGEGWLDVRGSTTGEAVELPRSESSLDTSSAYSWDITLTESGIADAVDGVDLAVCPPLGPGTYRFVYWGLVDAPPIGAEFELVG
;
A
#
# COMPACT_ATOMS: atom_id res chain seq x y z
N MET A 1 -32.27 46.20 -69.51
CA MET A 1 -31.84 45.91 -68.13
C MET A 1 -31.19 44.55 -68.23
N ASP A 2 -29.90 44.56 -68.52
CA ASP A 2 -29.20 43.38 -69.01
C ASP A 2 -28.11 43.04 -68.01
N HIS A 3 -28.31 41.91 -67.33
CA HIS A 3 -27.44 41.43 -66.27
C HIS A 3 -26.16 40.85 -66.88
N THR A 4 -25.01 41.46 -66.54
CA THR A 4 -23.69 40.85 -66.75
C THR A 4 -23.01 40.73 -65.40
N ARG A 5 -22.94 39.51 -64.84
CA ARG A 5 -22.05 39.18 -63.72
C ARG A 5 -21.04 38.15 -64.20
N ARG A 6 -19.78 38.58 -64.17
CA ARG A 6 -18.57 37.85 -64.52
C ARG A 6 -18.11 36.97 -63.36
N ASP A 7 -17.44 35.88 -63.76
CA ASP A 7 -16.34 35.13 -63.11
C ASP A 7 -16.55 34.62 -61.68
N ALA A 8 -16.68 33.30 -61.46
CA ALA A 8 -15.65 32.26 -61.60
C ALA A 8 -14.51 32.42 -60.58
N LEU A 9 -14.60 31.71 -59.45
CA LEU A 9 -13.44 31.17 -58.75
C LEU A 9 -13.77 29.78 -58.22
N ALA A 10 -13.07 28.82 -58.82
CA ALA A 10 -12.97 27.43 -58.44
C ALA A 10 -12.07 27.26 -57.21
N GLY A 11 -12.20 26.11 -56.55
CA GLY A 11 -11.03 25.44 -55.98
C GLY A 11 -11.13 25.05 -54.51
N GLY A 12 -11.05 23.75 -54.27
CA GLY A 12 -10.37 23.22 -53.08
C GLY A 12 -11.26 22.75 -51.94
N ALA A 13 -11.92 21.60 -52.13
CA ALA A 13 -12.14 20.70 -51.01
C ALA A 13 -10.78 20.07 -50.67
N LEU A 14 -10.34 20.11 -49.40
CA LEU A 14 -9.41 19.13 -48.84
C LEU A 14 -9.30 19.25 -47.31
N ALA A 15 -9.48 18.06 -46.69
CA ALA A 15 -8.91 17.56 -45.45
C ALA A 15 -9.36 18.18 -44.11
N LEU A 16 -10.27 17.45 -43.47
CA LEU A 16 -10.48 17.38 -42.03
C LEU A 16 -9.15 17.07 -41.32
N SER A 17 -8.59 18.05 -40.60
CA SER A 17 -7.57 17.80 -39.60
C SER A 17 -8.25 17.24 -38.34
N LEU A 18 -8.30 15.91 -38.24
CA LEU A 18 -8.49 15.22 -36.96
C LEU A 18 -7.24 15.48 -36.11
N ALA A 19 -7.32 16.49 -35.26
CA ALA A 19 -6.40 16.61 -34.14
C ALA A 19 -6.74 15.47 -33.17
N THR A 20 -6.03 14.35 -33.27
CA THR A 20 -5.98 13.39 -32.16
C THR A 20 -5.25 14.10 -31.02
N ALA A 21 -6.02 14.69 -30.11
CA ALA A 21 -5.55 14.99 -28.76
C ALA A 21 -5.28 13.65 -28.09
N GLY A 22 -4.14 13.03 -28.42
CA GLY A 22 -3.58 11.95 -27.64
C GLY A 22 -3.06 12.57 -26.37
N CYS A 23 -3.88 12.57 -25.33
CA CYS A 23 -3.38 12.67 -23.96
C CYS A 23 -2.40 11.51 -23.80
N LEU A 24 -1.12 11.82 -23.91
CA LEU A 24 -0.04 10.95 -23.46
C LEU A 24 -0.17 10.91 -21.93
N ASP A 25 -0.97 9.98 -21.43
CA ASP A 25 -0.96 9.60 -20.02
C ASP A 25 0.30 8.74 -19.80
N PHE A 26 1.43 9.44 -19.74
CA PHE A 26 2.78 8.87 -19.68
C PHE A 26 3.23 8.87 -18.22
N ALA A 27 2.53 8.15 -17.34
CA ALA A 27 2.99 7.86 -15.97
C ALA A 27 2.19 6.81 -15.18
N ALA A 28 1.02 6.35 -15.65
CA ALA A 28 0.34 5.24 -14.98
C ALA A 28 0.98 3.93 -15.46
N GLY A 29 1.69 3.21 -14.58
CA GLY A 29 1.90 1.78 -14.79
C GLY A 29 0.56 1.07 -15.00
N ASP A 30 0.55 -0.21 -15.38
CA ASP A 30 -0.67 -0.95 -15.75
C ASP A 30 -1.80 -0.97 -14.67
N GLY A 31 -1.59 -0.37 -13.50
CA GLY A 31 -2.50 -0.35 -12.38
C GLY A 31 -2.41 -1.64 -11.57
N PRO A 32 -3.21 -1.79 -10.52
CA PRO A 32 -3.25 -3.02 -9.74
C PRO A 32 -3.78 -4.18 -10.61
N GLN A 33 -2.99 -5.26 -10.71
CA GLN A 33 -3.32 -6.44 -11.53
C GLN A 33 -3.88 -7.61 -10.71
N GLY A 34 -3.99 -7.45 -9.40
CA GLY A 34 -4.46 -8.46 -8.47
C GLY A 34 -5.97 -8.66 -8.48
N PRO A 35 -6.47 -9.63 -7.70
CA PRO A 35 -7.91 -9.84 -7.57
C PRO A 35 -8.57 -8.58 -6.97
N GLU A 36 -9.81 -8.29 -7.33
CA GLU A 36 -10.56 -7.13 -6.80
C GLU A 36 -11.41 -7.51 -5.57
N GLY A 37 -11.67 -6.53 -4.70
CA GLY A 37 -12.52 -6.69 -3.52
C GLY A 37 -11.91 -7.62 -2.47
N THR A 38 -12.75 -8.47 -1.86
CA THR A 38 -12.36 -9.45 -0.84
C THR A 38 -12.21 -10.85 -1.48
N PRO A 39 -11.02 -11.24 -1.95
CA PRO A 39 -10.80 -12.56 -2.52
C PRO A 39 -10.99 -13.64 -1.45
N ALA A 40 -11.27 -14.88 -1.87
CA ALA A 40 -11.37 -15.99 -0.92
C ALA A 40 -10.06 -16.20 -0.14
N THR A 41 -8.92 -16.08 -0.83
CA THR A 41 -7.56 -16.23 -0.30
C THR A 41 -6.55 -15.49 -1.19
N LEU A 42 -5.26 -15.52 -0.84
CA LEU A 42 -4.15 -14.99 -1.64
C LEU A 42 -3.34 -16.11 -2.29
N THR A 43 -3.78 -16.54 -3.48
CA THR A 43 -3.12 -17.61 -4.25
C THR A 43 -1.92 -17.08 -5.02
N CYS A 44 -0.82 -17.85 -5.01
CA CYS A 44 0.40 -17.57 -5.75
C CYS A 44 0.61 -18.61 -6.85
N GLU A 45 1.04 -18.17 -8.03
CA GLU A 45 1.43 -19.07 -9.13
C GLU A 45 2.76 -19.77 -8.83
N ASP A 46 3.64 -19.10 -8.09
CA ASP A 46 4.89 -19.68 -7.61
C ASP A 46 4.63 -20.58 -6.39
N GLU A 47 4.77 -21.89 -6.58
CA GLU A 47 4.65 -22.90 -5.52
C GLU A 47 5.77 -22.79 -4.46
N GLY A 48 6.85 -22.07 -4.75
CA GLY A 48 7.93 -21.74 -3.81
C GLY A 48 7.63 -20.52 -2.94
N PHE A 49 6.50 -19.84 -3.14
CA PHE A 49 6.14 -18.67 -2.34
C PHE A 49 5.71 -19.06 -0.93
N VAL A 50 6.45 -18.59 0.08
CA VAL A 50 6.13 -18.75 1.51
C VAL A 50 5.76 -17.39 2.08
N ARG A 51 4.46 -17.19 2.30
CA ARG A 51 3.90 -15.97 2.88
C ARG A 51 4.43 -15.73 4.29
N LEU A 52 4.65 -14.47 4.65
CA LEU A 52 5.00 -14.10 6.03
C LEU A 52 3.88 -14.51 6.99
N ASP A 53 4.27 -15.23 8.04
CA ASP A 53 3.37 -15.57 9.14
C ASP A 53 2.99 -14.33 9.95
N ARG A 54 1.82 -14.40 10.59
CA ARG A 54 1.35 -13.38 11.52
C ARG A 54 1.90 -13.68 12.93
N PRO A 55 2.80 -12.87 13.49
CA PRO A 55 3.41 -13.14 14.80
C PRO A 55 2.52 -12.74 15.99
N PHE A 56 1.21 -12.57 15.77
CA PHE A 56 0.25 -12.13 16.77
C PHE A 56 -1.13 -12.75 16.51
N GLU A 57 -1.89 -13.02 17.57
CA GLU A 57 -3.24 -13.58 17.49
C GLU A 57 -4.34 -12.54 17.77
N ALA A 58 -3.99 -11.43 18.42
CA ALA A 58 -4.93 -10.39 18.81
C ALA A 58 -5.61 -9.74 17.60
N SER A 59 -6.88 -9.36 17.77
CA SER A 59 -7.59 -8.53 16.81
C SER A 59 -6.95 -7.15 16.72
N VAL A 60 -6.92 -6.60 15.51
CA VAL A 60 -6.39 -5.26 15.24
C VAL A 60 -7.56 -4.44 14.71
N THR A 61 -8.10 -3.56 15.55
CA THR A 61 -9.26 -2.71 15.23
C THR A 61 -9.03 -1.25 15.60
N GLU A 62 -7.89 -0.93 16.19
CA GLU A 62 -7.64 0.35 16.84
C GLU A 62 -6.34 0.97 16.31
N THR A 63 -6.38 2.28 16.14
CA THR A 63 -5.23 3.14 15.83
C THR A 63 -4.64 3.79 17.07
N LEU A 64 -5.13 3.42 18.26
CA LEU A 64 -4.70 3.95 19.55
C LEU A 64 -4.66 2.80 20.55
N VAL A 65 -3.54 2.68 21.27
CA VAL A 65 -3.33 1.68 22.30
C VAL A 65 -2.95 2.39 23.59
N GLU A 66 -3.74 2.16 24.64
CA GLU A 66 -3.47 2.64 25.99
C GLU A 66 -2.96 1.50 26.85
N THR A 67 -1.84 1.71 27.52
CA THR A 67 -1.28 0.79 28.51
C THR A 67 -1.36 1.42 29.90
N ALA A 68 -0.90 0.71 30.92
CA ALA A 68 -0.81 1.27 32.26
C ALA A 68 0.22 2.42 32.35
N GLU A 69 1.18 2.47 31.43
CA GLU A 69 2.35 3.37 31.52
C GLU A 69 2.30 4.49 30.48
N THR A 70 1.78 4.22 29.29
CA THR A 70 1.75 5.20 28.20
C THR A 70 0.66 4.93 27.16
N THR A 71 0.45 5.90 26.26
CA THR A 71 -0.46 5.84 25.12
C THR A 71 0.34 5.94 23.82
N VAL A 72 0.00 5.08 22.87
CA VAL A 72 0.61 5.02 21.54
C VAL A 72 -0.46 5.19 20.47
N GLU A 73 -0.20 6.03 19.47
CA GLU A 73 -1.12 6.35 18.38
C GLU A 73 -0.46 6.11 17.02
N LEU A 74 -1.21 5.51 16.10
CA LEU A 74 -0.86 5.31 14.70
C LEU A 74 -1.71 6.24 13.85
N SER A 75 -1.06 7.16 13.14
CA SER A 75 -1.70 8.09 12.22
C SER A 75 -1.42 7.68 10.77
N THR A 76 -2.39 7.94 9.89
CA THR A 76 -2.28 7.79 8.43
C THR A 76 -2.77 9.09 7.76
N GLU A 77 -2.22 9.44 6.59
CA GLU A 77 -2.67 10.61 5.81
C GLU A 77 -4.07 10.42 5.20
N GLY A 78 -4.50 9.17 4.99
CA GLY A 78 -5.77 8.84 4.36
C GLY A 78 -6.29 7.45 4.72
N THR A 79 -7.51 7.15 4.26
CA THR A 79 -8.14 5.82 4.34
C THR A 79 -8.42 5.25 2.96
N THR A 80 -7.95 5.92 1.91
CA THR A 80 -8.10 5.50 0.51
C THR A 80 -6.85 5.94 -0.22
N GLU A 81 -6.12 4.97 -0.76
CA GLU A 81 -4.84 5.17 -1.40
C GLU A 81 -4.89 4.63 -2.83
N THR A 82 -4.23 5.34 -3.75
CA THR A 82 -4.15 4.90 -5.14
C THR A 82 -2.91 4.04 -5.34
N TYR A 83 -3.03 2.96 -6.11
CA TYR A 83 -1.89 2.16 -6.57
C TYR A 83 -0.78 3.07 -7.13
N GLY A 84 0.47 2.76 -6.76
CA GLY A 84 1.63 3.57 -7.13
C GLY A 84 1.85 4.83 -6.28
N GLN A 85 0.93 5.21 -5.40
CA GLN A 85 1.15 6.29 -4.43
C GLN A 85 1.78 5.75 -3.14
N SER A 86 2.30 6.67 -2.32
CA SER A 86 2.87 6.33 -1.01
C SER A 86 1.80 6.33 0.07
N LEU A 87 1.68 5.22 0.79
CA LEU A 87 1.02 5.17 2.09
C LEU A 87 1.97 5.73 3.15
N ARG A 88 1.58 6.82 3.80
CA ARG A 88 2.36 7.41 4.90
C ARG A 88 1.73 7.14 6.24
N LEU A 89 2.53 6.57 7.13
CA LEU A 89 2.12 6.22 8.49
C LEU A 89 3.10 6.78 9.50
N VAL A 90 2.59 7.24 10.65
CA VAL A 90 3.42 7.70 11.77
C VAL A 90 2.92 7.06 13.05
N LEU A 91 3.79 6.32 13.74
CA LEU A 91 3.55 5.80 15.09
C LEU A 91 4.21 6.71 16.11
N ARG A 92 3.43 7.23 17.06
CA ARG A 92 3.91 8.17 18.09
C ARG A 92 3.52 7.69 19.47
N ASN A 93 4.44 7.88 20.42
CA ASN A 93 4.13 7.79 21.83
C ASN A 93 3.64 9.16 22.30
N THR A 94 2.37 9.24 22.71
CA THR A 94 1.70 10.48 23.12
C THR A 94 1.53 10.58 24.64
N GLY A 95 1.94 9.55 25.39
CA GLY A 95 1.98 9.58 26.84
C GLY A 95 3.31 10.10 27.39
N ASP A 96 3.59 9.77 28.65
CA ASP A 96 4.70 10.33 29.43
C ASP A 96 5.84 9.33 29.71
N ALA A 97 5.65 8.05 29.40
CA ALA A 97 6.64 6.99 29.61
C ALA A 97 7.06 6.35 28.28
N PRO A 98 8.33 5.91 28.13
CA PRO A 98 8.78 5.22 26.92
C PRO A 98 8.07 3.88 26.74
N MET A 99 7.89 3.47 25.48
CA MET A 99 7.28 2.18 25.12
C MET A 99 8.35 1.24 24.56
N SER A 100 8.49 0.05 25.12
CA SER A 100 9.41 -0.97 24.58
C SER A 100 8.88 -1.52 23.25
N THR A 101 9.78 -1.68 22.27
CA THR A 101 9.42 -2.15 20.94
C THR A 101 10.35 -3.20 20.37
N ARG A 102 9.92 -3.85 19.27
CA ARG A 102 10.71 -4.79 18.45
C ARG A 102 11.35 -4.12 17.22
N GLY A 103 11.44 -2.79 17.22
CA GLY A 103 12.00 -1.99 16.13
C GLY A 103 11.01 -1.70 15.00
N GLU A 104 11.41 -0.81 14.09
CA GLU A 104 10.56 -0.23 13.06
C GLU A 104 10.10 -1.23 11.99
N SER A 105 10.85 -2.32 11.76
CA SER A 105 10.50 -3.37 10.79
C SER A 105 9.42 -4.34 11.28
N ALA A 106 8.95 -4.20 12.53
CA ALA A 106 7.98 -5.09 13.14
C ALA A 106 6.53 -4.78 12.71
N TYR A 107 6.28 -4.76 11.40
CA TYR A 107 4.98 -4.49 10.81
C TYR A 107 4.56 -5.50 9.73
N SER A 108 3.25 -5.59 9.51
CA SER A 108 2.60 -6.36 8.47
C SER A 108 1.80 -5.45 7.55
N ILE A 109 1.77 -5.77 6.25
CA ILE A 109 0.84 -5.17 5.29
C ILE A 109 -0.09 -6.30 4.87
N GLN A 110 -1.35 -6.21 5.29
CA GLN A 110 -2.30 -7.30 5.17
C GLN A 110 -3.45 -6.91 4.27
N ARG A 111 -3.97 -7.90 3.56
CA ARG A 111 -5.17 -7.79 2.74
C ARG A 111 -6.32 -8.56 3.36
N GLU A 112 -7.52 -7.99 3.31
CA GLU A 112 -8.73 -8.68 3.73
C GLU A 112 -9.09 -9.78 2.72
N THR A 113 -9.37 -10.98 3.23
CA THR A 113 -9.81 -12.13 2.43
C THR A 113 -10.96 -12.86 3.13
N GLY A 114 -11.60 -13.80 2.42
CA GLY A 114 -12.60 -14.70 3.00
C GLY A 114 -12.07 -15.58 4.14
N GLU A 115 -10.76 -15.79 4.22
CA GLU A 115 -10.07 -16.51 5.30
C GLU A 115 -9.57 -15.56 6.41
N GLY A 116 -9.88 -14.27 6.33
CA GLY A 116 -9.39 -13.21 7.19
C GLY A 116 -8.18 -12.49 6.59
N TRP A 117 -7.36 -11.89 7.45
CA TRP A 117 -6.27 -11.01 7.00
C TRP A 117 -5.00 -11.79 6.66
N LEU A 118 -4.46 -11.63 5.46
CA LEU A 118 -3.21 -12.29 5.05
C LEU A 118 -2.16 -11.26 4.68
N ASP A 119 -0.90 -11.44 5.12
CA ASP A 119 0.19 -10.55 4.68
C ASP A 119 0.40 -10.73 3.17
N VAL A 120 0.63 -9.63 2.47
CA VAL A 120 0.81 -9.65 1.01
C VAL A 120 2.23 -10.08 0.62
N ARG A 121 3.17 -10.08 1.58
CA ARG A 121 4.58 -10.38 1.37
C ARG A 121 4.94 -11.81 1.75
N GLY A 122 6.02 -12.32 1.16
CA GLY A 122 6.59 -13.62 1.45
C GLY A 122 7.95 -13.81 0.79
N SER A 123 8.60 -14.93 1.08
CA SER A 123 9.83 -15.36 0.41
C SER A 123 9.50 -16.15 -0.86
N THR A 124 10.36 -16.06 -1.86
CA THR A 124 10.31 -16.87 -3.10
C THR A 124 11.27 -18.06 -3.07
N THR A 125 11.94 -18.29 -1.94
CA THR A 125 13.00 -19.32 -1.81
C THR A 125 12.47 -20.69 -1.41
N GLY A 126 11.16 -20.82 -1.12
CA GLY A 126 10.57 -22.00 -0.49
C GLY A 126 10.80 -22.09 1.02
N GLU A 127 11.52 -21.14 1.61
CA GLU A 127 11.80 -21.08 3.05
C GLU A 127 11.05 -19.92 3.71
N ALA A 128 10.56 -20.14 4.93
CA ALA A 128 9.98 -19.06 5.72
C ALA A 128 11.08 -18.06 6.12
N VAL A 129 10.74 -16.78 6.09
CA VAL A 129 11.62 -15.69 6.50
C VAL A 129 10.96 -14.88 7.60
N GLU A 130 11.76 -14.40 8.55
CA GLU A 130 11.29 -13.53 9.63
C GLU A 130 11.75 -12.09 9.38
N LEU A 131 10.85 -11.14 9.68
CA LEU A 131 11.23 -9.73 9.67
C LEU A 131 12.21 -9.42 10.82
N PRO A 132 13.17 -8.50 10.63
CA PRO A 132 14.12 -8.10 11.65
C PRO A 132 13.40 -7.64 12.92
N ARG A 133 13.87 -8.14 14.06
CA ARG A 133 13.40 -7.73 15.38
C ARG A 133 14.60 -7.22 16.16
N SER A 134 14.51 -6.01 16.68
CA SER A 134 15.54 -5.42 17.53
C SER A 134 14.89 -4.88 18.80
N GLU A 135 15.56 -5.06 19.94
CA GLU A 135 15.11 -4.40 21.16
C GLU A 135 15.31 -2.89 20.99
N SER A 136 14.21 -2.14 21.07
CA SER A 136 14.20 -0.69 20.87
C SER A 136 13.17 -0.02 21.81
N SER A 137 13.16 1.31 21.81
CA SER A 137 12.26 2.14 22.61
C SER A 137 11.63 3.21 21.72
N LEU A 138 10.32 3.41 21.87
CA LEU A 138 9.60 4.55 21.34
C LEU A 138 9.42 5.57 22.47
N ASP A 139 10.33 6.54 22.55
CA ASP A 139 10.26 7.65 23.51
C ASP A 139 9.19 8.67 23.12
N THR A 140 8.80 9.53 24.06
CA THR A 140 7.76 10.56 23.88
C THR A 140 8.14 11.66 22.87
N SER A 141 9.43 11.81 22.58
CA SER A 141 9.95 12.72 21.54
C SER A 141 10.19 12.06 20.18
N SER A 142 10.03 10.73 20.10
CA SER A 142 10.40 9.91 18.95
C SER A 142 9.15 9.40 18.22
N ALA A 143 9.32 9.03 16.95
CA ALA A 143 8.28 8.45 16.13
C ALA A 143 8.89 7.42 15.17
N TYR A 144 8.12 6.41 14.80
CA TYR A 144 8.41 5.61 13.61
C TYR A 144 7.59 6.16 12.44
N SER A 145 8.18 6.17 11.26
CA SER A 145 7.58 6.78 10.08
C SER A 145 7.83 5.91 8.87
N TRP A 146 6.75 5.44 8.28
CA TRP A 146 6.80 4.65 7.05
C TRP A 146 6.26 5.48 5.88
N ASP A 147 6.99 5.47 4.77
CA ASP A 147 6.55 5.96 3.46
C ASP A 147 6.69 4.78 2.50
N ILE A 148 5.58 4.07 2.27
CA ILE A 148 5.57 2.81 1.52
C ILE A 148 4.86 3.04 0.20
N THR A 149 5.58 2.92 -0.91
CA THR A 149 4.97 3.00 -2.24
C THR A 149 4.12 1.74 -2.48
N LEU A 150 2.84 1.93 -2.81
CA LEU A 150 1.85 0.87 -3.03
C LEU A 150 2.00 0.24 -4.42
N THR A 151 3.13 -0.43 -4.62
CA THR A 151 3.46 -1.32 -5.73
C THR A 151 4.09 -2.59 -5.17
N GLU A 152 4.20 -3.64 -5.99
CA GLU A 152 4.84 -4.88 -5.57
C GLU A 152 6.28 -4.65 -5.11
N SER A 153 7.06 -3.88 -5.86
CA SER A 153 8.44 -3.54 -5.49
C SER A 153 8.51 -2.62 -4.27
N GLY A 154 7.68 -1.58 -4.21
CA GLY A 154 7.67 -0.64 -3.09
C GLY A 154 7.35 -1.31 -1.76
N ILE A 155 6.46 -2.30 -1.77
CA ILE A 155 6.12 -3.10 -0.58
C ILE A 155 7.18 -4.18 -0.28
N ALA A 156 7.74 -4.82 -1.31
CA ALA A 156 8.79 -5.83 -1.15
C ALA A 156 10.07 -5.24 -0.56
N ASP A 157 10.48 -4.07 -1.04
CA ASP A 157 11.72 -3.38 -0.65
C ASP A 157 11.55 -2.54 0.64
N ALA A 158 10.36 -2.50 1.24
CA ALA A 158 10.06 -1.65 2.41
C ALA A 158 10.74 -2.10 3.71
N VAL A 159 11.46 -3.23 3.71
CA VAL A 159 12.24 -3.72 4.84
C VAL A 159 13.66 -4.05 4.37
N ASP A 160 14.63 -3.27 4.85
CA ASP A 160 16.03 -3.48 4.50
C ASP A 160 16.57 -4.84 4.94
N GLY A 161 17.37 -5.47 4.07
CA GLY A 161 18.11 -6.69 4.39
C GLY A 161 17.29 -7.98 4.39
N VAL A 162 16.04 -7.94 3.87
CA VAL A 162 15.20 -9.12 3.68
C VAL A 162 14.72 -9.18 2.23
N ASP A 163 14.98 -10.29 1.56
CA ASP A 163 14.46 -10.52 0.21
C ASP A 163 13.00 -11.00 0.29
N LEU A 164 12.07 -10.07 0.03
CA LEU A 164 10.64 -10.33 -0.03
C LEU A 164 10.10 -10.15 -1.44
N ALA A 165 8.94 -10.74 -1.69
CA ALA A 165 8.11 -10.47 -2.86
C ALA A 165 6.66 -10.30 -2.43
N VAL A 166 5.87 -9.58 -3.25
CA VAL A 166 4.41 -9.47 -3.08
C VAL A 166 3.73 -10.49 -3.96
N CYS A 167 2.80 -11.26 -3.38
CA CYS A 167 2.02 -12.22 -4.14
C CYS A 167 0.65 -12.52 -3.50
N PRO A 168 -0.45 -12.57 -4.30
CA PRO A 168 -0.53 -12.20 -5.72
C PRO A 168 -0.22 -10.70 -5.95
N PRO A 169 -0.17 -10.22 -7.20
CA PRO A 169 -0.11 -8.78 -7.46
C PRO A 169 -1.18 -8.01 -6.66
N LEU A 170 -0.92 -6.74 -6.39
CA LEU A 170 -1.87 -5.91 -5.66
C LEU A 170 -3.13 -5.71 -6.51
N GLY A 171 -4.28 -5.88 -5.88
CA GLY A 171 -5.59 -5.64 -6.48
C GLY A 171 -6.39 -4.63 -5.64
N PRO A 172 -7.36 -3.90 -6.22
CA PRO A 172 -8.16 -2.96 -5.46
C PRO A 172 -8.97 -3.69 -4.38
N GLY A 173 -9.15 -3.06 -3.22
CA GLY A 173 -9.82 -3.64 -2.06
C GLY A 173 -9.26 -3.15 -0.74
N THR A 174 -9.67 -3.79 0.36
CA THR A 174 -9.31 -3.35 1.71
C THR A 174 -8.01 -3.98 2.18
N TYR A 175 -7.10 -3.11 2.64
CA TYR A 175 -5.81 -3.45 3.22
C TYR A 175 -5.70 -2.84 4.62
N ARG A 176 -4.69 -3.31 5.36
CA ARG A 176 -4.30 -2.68 6.61
C ARG A 176 -2.80 -2.74 6.83
N PHE A 177 -2.27 -1.70 7.43
CA PHE A 177 -0.96 -1.70 8.06
C PHE A 177 -1.13 -2.13 9.52
N VAL A 178 -0.32 -3.07 10.00
CA VAL A 178 -0.32 -3.49 11.40
C VAL A 178 1.08 -3.42 11.96
N TYR A 179 1.28 -2.59 12.97
CA TYR A 179 2.49 -2.63 13.77
C TYR A 179 2.30 -3.57 14.97
N TRP A 180 3.05 -4.66 14.98
CA TRP A 180 3.01 -5.71 16.02
C TRP A 180 4.24 -5.66 16.94
N GLY A 181 5.09 -4.64 16.78
CA GLY A 181 6.31 -4.49 17.55
C GLY A 181 6.14 -3.97 18.97
N LEU A 182 4.93 -3.60 19.42
CA LEU A 182 4.69 -3.18 20.81
C LEU A 182 4.92 -4.37 21.76
N VAL A 183 5.76 -4.19 22.79
CA VAL A 183 6.02 -5.23 23.79
C VAL A 183 4.98 -5.16 24.90
N ASP A 184 4.42 -6.29 25.31
CA ASP A 184 3.38 -6.37 26.37
C ASP A 184 2.11 -5.53 26.11
N ALA A 185 1.83 -5.20 24.84
CA ALA A 185 0.65 -4.48 24.41
C ALA A 185 0.09 -5.10 23.11
N PRO A 186 -1.20 -4.92 22.80
CA PRO A 186 -1.79 -5.43 21.57
C PRO A 186 -1.19 -4.73 20.33
N PRO A 187 -1.20 -5.39 19.15
CA PRO A 187 -0.86 -4.77 17.89
C PRO A 187 -1.81 -3.62 17.55
N ILE A 188 -1.27 -2.60 16.89
CA ILE A 188 -1.98 -1.39 16.47
C ILE A 188 -2.02 -1.34 14.94
N GLY A 189 -3.12 -0.88 14.34
CA GLY A 189 -3.23 -0.90 12.89
C GLY A 189 -4.20 0.11 12.31
N ALA A 190 -3.98 0.41 11.04
CA ALA A 190 -4.77 1.34 10.25
C ALA A 190 -5.22 0.66 8.96
N GLU A 191 -6.53 0.66 8.72
CA GLU A 191 -7.13 0.15 7.49
C GLU A 191 -7.15 1.24 6.42
N PHE A 192 -6.99 0.83 5.16
CA PHE A 192 -7.10 1.70 4.00
C PHE A 192 -7.64 0.92 2.80
N GLU A 193 -8.35 1.61 1.93
CA GLU A 193 -8.81 1.06 0.66
C GLU A 193 -7.79 1.35 -0.44
N LEU A 194 -7.30 0.31 -1.13
CA LEU A 194 -6.49 0.48 -2.34
C LEU A 194 -7.40 0.61 -3.55
N VAL A 195 -7.20 1.66 -4.35
CA VAL A 195 -7.93 1.93 -5.58
C VAL A 195 -6.97 2.21 -6.75
N GLY A 196 -7.51 2.36 -7.96
CA GLY A 196 -6.74 2.68 -9.16
C GLY A 196 -6.97 1.64 -10.22
#